data_AF-A0A833LQH3-F1
#
_entry.id   AF-A0A833LQH3-F1
#
_cell.length_a   1.000
_cell.length_b   1.000
_cell.length_c   1.000
_cell.angle_alpha   90.00
_cell.angle_beta   90.00
_cell.angle_gamma   90.00
#
_symmetry.space_group_name_H-M   'P 1'
#
loop_
_entity.id
_entity.type
_entity.pdbx_description
1 polymer ?
#
loop_
_entity_poly.entity_id
_entity_poly.type
_entity_poly.pdbx_seq_one_letter_code
_entity_poly.pdbx_strand_id
1 'polypeptide(L)'
;MVRRVERGLAVLLFLGSGAGLVQAGTTQWVRVEADAMTVQRALGRASPAGDYGRLQWLEVDAAELARLRAGGIAGTRVDAPFELDLGGRRFDPLAGVPDFGRWAASAAASDQDDFRLVQFKGPLRETDLQALRAAGLEPVQYLHPFTYVVWGSGASLATARQRDAVRW
;
A
#
# COMPACT_ATOMS: atom_id res chain seq x y z
N MET A 1 -39.76 -2.03 -65.46
CA MET A 1 -39.95 -2.84 -64.24
C MET A 1 -38.69 -2.68 -63.40
N VAL A 2 -38.81 -2.64 -62.07
CA VAL A 2 -37.79 -2.41 -61.00
C VAL A 2 -37.91 -1.03 -60.32
N ARG A 3 -38.60 -1.07 -59.17
CA ARG A 3 -38.61 -0.06 -58.09
C ARG A 3 -37.27 -0.12 -57.36
N ARG A 4 -36.73 1.02 -56.88
CA ARG A 4 -35.75 1.01 -55.77
C ARG A 4 -36.18 1.98 -54.67
N VAL A 5 -36.30 1.37 -53.50
CA VAL A 5 -36.89 1.81 -52.24
C VAL A 5 -36.02 2.85 -51.53
N GLU A 6 -36.68 3.88 -50.99
CA GLU A 6 -36.14 4.85 -50.03
C GLU A 6 -35.81 4.16 -48.69
N ARG A 7 -34.67 4.49 -48.10
CA ARG A 7 -34.41 4.24 -46.66
C ARG A 7 -33.72 5.45 -46.06
N GLY A 8 -34.52 6.32 -45.45
CA GLY A 8 -34.05 7.40 -44.58
C GLY A 8 -33.40 6.83 -43.32
N LEU A 9 -32.21 7.35 -43.02
CA LEU A 9 -31.37 6.99 -41.89
C LEU A 9 -31.99 7.53 -40.58
N ALA A 10 -32.27 6.65 -39.62
CA ALA A 10 -32.67 7.04 -38.27
C ALA A 10 -31.43 7.39 -37.43
N VAL A 11 -31.38 8.61 -36.90
CA VAL A 11 -30.38 9.05 -35.93
C VAL A 11 -30.83 8.65 -34.53
N LEU A 12 -30.09 7.76 -33.90
CA LEU A 12 -30.26 7.37 -32.49
C LEU A 12 -29.40 8.27 -31.61
N LEU A 13 -30.03 9.19 -30.88
CA LEU A 13 -29.43 9.98 -29.81
C LEU A 13 -29.32 9.10 -28.56
N PHE A 14 -28.10 8.65 -28.25
CA PHE A 14 -27.79 8.06 -26.95
C PHE A 14 -27.59 9.18 -25.92
N LEU A 15 -28.57 9.35 -25.02
CA LEU A 15 -28.41 10.07 -23.77
C LEU A 15 -27.58 9.20 -22.82
N GLY A 16 -26.26 9.40 -22.84
CA GLY A 16 -25.36 8.79 -21.87
C GLY A 16 -25.52 9.47 -20.51
N SER A 17 -26.14 8.77 -19.56
CA SER A 17 -26.08 9.12 -18.14
C SER A 17 -24.61 9.09 -17.70
N GLY A 18 -24.05 10.28 -17.46
CA GLY A 18 -22.70 10.43 -16.93
C GLY A 18 -22.64 9.92 -15.49
N ALA A 19 -22.33 8.63 -15.33
CA ALA A 19 -21.66 8.18 -14.12
C ALA A 19 -20.31 8.90 -14.10
N GLY A 20 -20.21 9.97 -13.31
CA GLY A 20 -18.97 10.69 -13.11
C GLY A 20 -17.92 9.70 -12.63
N LEU A 21 -16.96 9.40 -13.51
CA LEU A 21 -15.73 8.73 -13.11
C LEU A 21 -15.09 9.65 -12.08
N VAL A 22 -15.14 9.27 -10.81
CA VAL A 22 -14.32 9.90 -9.77
C VAL A 22 -12.89 9.61 -10.18
N GLN A 23 -12.25 10.61 -10.78
CA GLN A 23 -10.84 10.54 -11.14
C GLN A 23 -10.08 10.39 -9.83
N ALA A 24 -9.49 9.20 -9.62
CA ALA A 24 -8.65 8.94 -8.46
C ALA A 24 -7.52 9.98 -8.46
N GLY A 25 -7.58 10.92 -7.52
CA GLY A 25 -6.54 11.93 -7.35
C GLY A 25 -5.26 11.29 -6.83
N THR A 26 -4.17 12.06 -6.82
CA THR A 26 -2.94 11.66 -6.13
C THR A 26 -3.27 11.31 -4.67
N THR A 27 -2.92 10.08 -4.28
CA THR A 27 -3.09 9.62 -2.91
C THR A 27 -1.97 10.16 -2.02
N GLN A 28 -2.27 10.28 -0.74
CA GLN A 28 -1.31 10.67 0.30
C GLN A 28 -1.51 9.81 1.54
N TRP A 29 -0.42 9.59 2.27
CA TRP A 29 -0.46 8.89 3.53
C TRP A 29 -0.79 9.84 4.67
N VAL A 30 -1.76 9.45 5.49
CA VAL A 30 -2.21 10.21 6.66
C VAL A 30 -2.27 9.31 7.88
N ARG A 31 -1.88 9.88 9.02
CA ARG A 31 -2.15 9.34 10.35
C ARG A 31 -3.36 10.07 10.93
N VAL A 32 -4.36 9.32 11.37
CA VAL A 32 -5.54 9.87 12.06
C VAL A 32 -5.63 9.28 13.48
N GLU A 33 -6.17 10.06 14.41
CA GLU A 33 -6.43 9.63 15.78
C GLU A 33 -7.94 9.33 15.97
N ALA A 34 -8.42 8.28 15.31
CA ALA A 34 -9.78 7.76 15.41
C ALA A 34 -9.77 6.22 15.34
N ASP A 35 -10.78 5.55 15.90
CA ASP A 35 -10.89 4.09 15.73
C ASP A 35 -11.31 3.68 14.30
N ALA A 36 -11.07 2.41 13.96
CA ALA A 36 -11.37 1.85 12.63
C ALA A 36 -12.86 2.00 12.24
N MET A 37 -13.78 1.88 13.19
CA MET A 37 -15.22 2.03 12.94
C MET A 37 -15.59 3.47 12.58
N THR A 38 -14.95 4.44 13.24
CA THR A 38 -15.13 5.87 12.99
C THR A 38 -14.57 6.27 11.63
N VAL A 39 -13.40 5.75 11.26
CA VAL A 39 -12.84 5.89 9.91
C VAL A 39 -13.76 5.25 8.87
N GLN A 40 -14.26 4.04 9.12
CA GLN A 40 -15.15 3.33 8.19
C GLN A 40 -16.46 4.10 7.96
N ARG A 41 -17.07 4.65 9.01
CA ARG A 41 -18.26 5.51 8.86
C ARG A 41 -17.99 6.75 8.01
N ALA A 42 -16.83 7.37 8.16
CA ALA A 42 -16.48 8.57 7.40
C ALA A 42 -16.13 8.29 5.93
N LEU A 43 -15.42 7.19 5.65
CA LEU A 43 -14.93 6.87 4.32
C LEU A 43 -15.84 5.94 3.51
N GLY A 44 -16.72 5.20 4.18
CA GLY A 44 -17.56 4.17 3.55
C GLY A 44 -16.79 2.89 3.19
N ARG A 45 -15.54 2.74 3.67
CA ARG A 45 -14.70 1.55 3.47
C ARG A 45 -13.90 1.22 4.71
N ALA A 46 -13.50 -0.04 4.87
CA ALA A 46 -12.62 -0.45 5.96
C ALA A 46 -11.24 0.23 5.85
N SER A 47 -10.60 0.45 7.00
CA SER A 47 -9.20 0.84 7.06
C SER A 47 -8.33 -0.28 6.49
N PRO A 48 -7.49 -0.02 5.47
CA PRO A 48 -6.75 -1.06 4.74
C PRO A 48 -5.60 -1.65 5.55
N ALA A 49 -5.13 -0.94 6.57
CA ALA A 49 -4.07 -1.39 7.47
C ALA A 49 -4.75 -1.72 8.80
N GLY A 50 -4.69 -3.00 9.20
CA GLY A 50 -5.52 -3.55 10.27
C GLY A 50 -5.47 -2.78 11.59
N ASP A 51 -6.44 -3.02 12.46
CA ASP A 51 -6.75 -2.17 13.60
C ASP A 51 -5.52 -1.84 14.49
N TYR A 52 -5.06 -0.58 14.47
CA TYR A 52 -4.05 -0.04 15.39
C TYR A 52 -4.69 0.67 16.60
N GLY A 53 -5.94 0.31 16.92
CA GLY A 53 -6.74 0.93 17.95
C GLY A 53 -7.17 2.34 17.54
N ARG A 54 -6.79 3.34 18.32
CA ARG A 54 -7.18 4.74 18.07
C ARG A 54 -6.33 5.45 17.03
N LEU A 55 -5.20 4.89 16.66
CA LEU A 55 -4.40 5.39 15.55
C LEU A 55 -4.83 4.64 14.31
N GLN A 56 -5.01 5.32 13.18
CA GLN A 56 -5.19 4.65 11.90
C GLN A 56 -4.23 5.22 10.88
N TRP A 57 -3.67 4.31 10.08
CA TRP A 57 -2.72 4.60 9.03
C TRP A 57 -3.40 4.40 7.68
N LEU A 58 -3.60 5.48 6.93
CA LEU A 58 -4.47 5.49 5.76
C LEU A 58 -3.75 6.07 4.56
N GLU A 59 -3.88 5.39 3.42
CA GLU A 59 -3.71 6.02 2.12
C GLU A 59 -5.08 6.60 1.72
N VAL A 60 -5.10 7.91 1.45
CA VAL A 60 -6.32 8.64 1.10
C VAL A 60 -6.11 9.57 -0.08
N ASP A 61 -7.14 9.73 -0.90
CA ASP A 61 -7.19 10.81 -1.88
C ASP A 61 -7.73 12.13 -1.26
N ALA A 62 -7.82 13.18 -2.07
CA ALA A 62 -8.30 14.48 -1.61
C ALA A 62 -9.79 14.46 -1.17
N ALA A 63 -10.63 13.65 -1.81
CA ALA A 63 -12.05 13.55 -1.49
C ALA A 63 -12.25 12.80 -0.17
N GLU A 64 -11.51 11.72 0.06
CA GLU A 64 -11.48 10.97 1.31
C GLU A 64 -10.96 11.81 2.46
N LEU A 65 -9.89 12.59 2.24
CA LEU A 65 -9.40 13.53 3.24
C LEU A 65 -10.44 14.60 3.61
N ALA A 66 -11.22 15.09 2.64
CA ALA A 66 -12.33 16.01 2.89
C ALA A 66 -13.45 15.36 3.70
N ARG A 67 -13.79 14.09 3.43
CA ARG A 67 -14.78 13.32 4.21
C ARG A 67 -14.34 13.10 5.65
N LEU A 68 -13.08 12.74 5.88
CA LEU A 68 -12.52 12.63 7.24
C LEU A 68 -12.69 13.94 8.02
N ARG A 69 -12.30 15.07 7.40
CA ARG A 69 -12.44 16.41 8.00
C ARG A 69 -13.88 16.79 8.28
N ALA A 70 -14.80 16.52 7.35
CA ALA A 70 -16.24 16.76 7.55
C ALA A 70 -16.82 15.93 8.70
N GLY A 71 -16.26 14.74 8.95
CA GLY A 71 -16.56 13.90 10.11
C GLY A 71 -15.83 14.30 11.40
N GLY A 72 -15.11 15.42 11.43
CA GLY A 72 -14.36 15.88 12.60
C GLY A 72 -13.07 15.10 12.88
N ILE A 73 -12.61 14.29 11.93
CA ILE A 73 -11.38 13.48 12.06
C ILE A 73 -10.22 14.24 11.46
N ALA A 74 -9.34 14.77 12.32
CA ALA A 74 -8.10 15.39 11.88
C ALA A 74 -7.09 14.32 11.45
N GLY A 75 -6.51 14.52 10.26
CA GLY A 75 -5.41 13.70 9.75
C GLY A 75 -4.13 14.52 9.62
N THR A 76 -3.03 13.93 10.06
CA THR A 76 -1.67 14.44 9.85
C THR A 76 -1.09 13.76 8.63
N ARG A 77 -0.75 14.53 7.59
CA ARG A 77 -0.04 14.02 6.43
C ARG A 77 1.35 13.54 6.82
N VAL A 78 1.78 12.43 6.24
CA VAL A 78 3.14 11.90 6.39
C VAL A 78 3.81 11.83 5.03
N ASP A 79 4.85 12.64 4.85
CA ASP A 79 5.65 12.66 3.63
C ASP A 79 6.69 11.53 3.64
N ALA A 80 6.91 10.93 2.47
CA ALA A 80 7.87 9.85 2.25
C ALA A 80 7.84 8.73 3.33
N PRO A 81 6.66 8.15 3.65
CA PRO A 81 6.48 7.29 4.82
C PRO A 81 7.22 5.95 4.76
N PHE A 82 7.75 5.59 3.60
CA PHE A 82 8.43 4.32 3.35
C PHE A 82 9.89 4.50 2.90
N GLU A 83 10.41 5.73 2.98
CA GLU A 83 11.79 6.01 2.62
C GLU A 83 12.73 5.44 3.69
N LEU A 84 13.56 4.48 3.29
CA LEU A 84 14.61 3.92 4.14
C LEU A 84 15.86 4.77 4.06
N ASP A 85 16.60 4.84 5.17
CA ASP A 85 17.99 5.27 5.19
C ASP A 85 18.87 4.04 5.49
N LEU A 86 19.64 3.62 4.48
CA LEU A 86 20.56 2.50 4.59
C LEU A 86 21.94 2.93 4.12
N GLY A 87 22.91 2.91 5.04
CA GLY A 87 24.28 3.32 4.75
C GLY A 87 24.38 4.78 4.27
N GLY A 88 23.49 5.66 4.73
CA GLY A 88 23.43 7.08 4.32
C GLY A 88 22.76 7.31 2.96
N ARG A 89 22.13 6.29 2.38
CA ARG A 89 21.37 6.40 1.13
C ARG A 89 19.88 6.31 1.41
N ARG A 90 19.14 7.30 0.91
CA ARG A 90 17.69 7.43 1.11
C ARG A 90 16.93 7.01 -0.15
N PHE A 91 15.97 6.10 -0.01
CA PHE A 91 15.17 5.58 -1.13
C PHE A 91 13.88 4.88 -0.67
N ASP A 92 12.86 4.84 -1.54
CA ASP A 92 11.70 3.95 -1.38
C ASP A 92 11.98 2.64 -2.15
N PRO A 93 11.97 1.46 -1.49
CA PRO A 93 12.26 0.20 -2.16
C PRO A 93 11.38 -0.15 -3.36
N LEU A 94 10.13 0.36 -3.42
CA LEU A 94 9.27 0.17 -4.59
C LEU A 94 9.58 1.13 -5.74
N ALA A 95 10.18 2.30 -5.46
CA ALA A 95 10.65 3.22 -6.49
C ALA A 95 11.99 2.76 -7.10
N GLY A 96 12.80 2.04 -6.31
CA GLY A 96 14.04 1.43 -6.75
C GLY A 96 15.04 1.30 -5.60
N VAL A 97 15.86 0.26 -5.64
CA VAL A 97 16.92 0.03 -4.65
C VAL A 97 18.24 0.55 -5.22
N PRO A 98 18.98 1.42 -4.51
CA PRO A 98 20.29 1.87 -4.92
C PRO A 98 21.26 0.70 -5.10
N ASP A 99 22.20 0.85 -6.03
CA ASP A 99 23.31 -0.09 -6.13
C ASP A 99 24.25 0.07 -4.92
N PHE A 100 24.30 -0.96 -4.09
CA PHE A 100 25.24 -1.11 -2.96
C PHE A 100 26.50 -1.89 -3.37
N GLY A 101 26.78 -2.07 -4.66
CA GLY A 101 27.98 -2.73 -5.17
C GLY A 101 28.20 -4.11 -4.57
N ARG A 102 29.42 -4.38 -4.10
CA ARG A 102 29.79 -5.68 -3.50
C ARG A 102 28.96 -6.09 -2.28
N TRP A 103 28.30 -5.14 -1.60
CA TRP A 103 27.43 -5.43 -0.46
C TRP A 103 26.07 -6.00 -0.88
N ALA A 104 25.64 -5.83 -2.14
CA ALA A 104 24.37 -6.35 -2.65
C ALA A 104 24.47 -7.77 -3.28
N ALA A 105 25.69 -8.23 -3.60
CA ALA A 105 25.93 -9.40 -4.45
C ALA A 105 25.60 -10.77 -3.81
N SER A 106 25.28 -10.83 -2.51
CA SER A 106 25.03 -12.08 -1.76
C SER A 106 23.55 -12.48 -1.66
N ALA A 107 22.64 -11.51 -1.57
CA ALA A 107 21.32 -11.76 -0.96
C ALA A 107 20.19 -12.14 -1.94
N ALA A 108 20.33 -11.84 -3.23
CA ALA A 108 19.19 -11.81 -4.16
C ALA A 108 18.82 -13.16 -4.79
N ALA A 109 19.71 -14.16 -4.80
CA ALA A 109 19.53 -15.38 -5.61
C ALA A 109 19.83 -16.70 -4.88
N SER A 110 20.21 -16.67 -3.60
CA SER A 110 20.44 -17.89 -2.83
C SER A 110 19.15 -18.34 -2.13
N ASP A 111 18.84 -19.63 -2.26
CA ASP A 111 17.86 -20.32 -1.40
C ASP A 111 18.41 -20.57 0.02
N GLN A 112 19.65 -20.15 0.28
CA GLN A 112 20.25 -20.21 1.59
C GLN A 112 19.67 -19.12 2.51
N ASP A 113 19.80 -19.37 3.81
CA ASP A 113 19.49 -18.38 4.81
C ASP A 113 20.49 -17.22 4.71
N ASP A 114 19.95 -16.00 4.66
CA ASP A 114 20.72 -14.76 4.67
C ASP A 114 19.91 -13.67 5.38
N PHE A 115 20.55 -12.54 5.65
CA PHE A 115 19.86 -11.33 6.08
C PHE A 115 19.09 -10.70 4.93
N ARG A 116 17.82 -10.43 5.18
CA ARG A 116 16.87 -9.85 4.23
C ARG A 116 16.14 -8.70 4.89
N LEU A 117 15.48 -7.89 4.09
CA LEU A 117 14.62 -6.81 4.58
C LEU A 117 13.17 -7.12 4.22
N VAL A 118 12.26 -6.83 5.14
CA VAL A 118 10.82 -6.83 4.91
C VAL A 118 10.27 -5.49 5.34
N GLN A 119 9.66 -4.75 4.41
CA GLN A 119 8.97 -3.50 4.72
C GLN A 119 7.46 -3.73 4.76
N PHE A 120 6.78 -3.09 5.72
CA PHE A 120 5.34 -3.18 5.93
C PHE A 120 4.60 -1.96 5.40
N LYS A 121 3.30 -2.10 5.13
CA LYS A 121 2.43 -1.01 4.62
C LYS A 121 2.07 0.05 5.67
N GLY A 122 2.53 -0.10 6.91
CA GLY A 122 2.24 0.81 8.02
C GLY A 122 2.93 0.37 9.31
N PRO A 123 2.52 0.94 10.47
CA PRO A 123 3.06 0.58 11.77
C PRO A 123 3.11 -0.94 11.99
N LEU A 124 4.16 -1.43 12.64
CA LEU A 124 4.26 -2.87 12.91
C LEU A 124 3.37 -3.29 14.07
N ARG A 125 2.76 -4.46 13.94
CA ARG A 125 2.05 -5.16 15.02
C ARG A 125 2.75 -6.46 15.34
N GLU A 126 2.52 -6.97 16.54
CA GLU A 126 3.03 -8.27 16.93
C GLU A 126 2.50 -9.39 16.02
N THR A 127 1.26 -9.28 15.53
CA THR A 127 0.69 -10.24 14.56
C THR A 127 1.46 -10.27 13.25
N ASP A 128 2.06 -9.16 12.83
CA ASP A 128 2.87 -9.09 11.62
C ASP A 128 4.21 -9.82 11.84
N LEU A 129 4.83 -9.65 13.01
CA LEU A 129 6.06 -10.37 13.38
C LEU A 129 5.81 -11.88 13.56
N GLN A 130 4.68 -12.27 14.13
CA GLN A 130 4.25 -13.67 14.20
C GLN A 130 4.03 -14.26 12.81
N ALA A 131 3.48 -13.48 11.87
CA ALA A 131 3.31 -13.92 10.50
C ALA A 131 4.65 -14.15 9.78
N LEU A 132 5.67 -13.34 10.07
CA LEU A 132 7.04 -13.59 9.58
C LEU A 132 7.60 -14.89 10.15
N ARG A 133 7.49 -15.10 11.47
CA ARG A 133 7.93 -16.33 12.14
C ARG A 133 7.23 -17.57 11.58
N ALA A 134 5.92 -17.49 11.35
CA ALA A 134 5.14 -18.56 10.73
C ALA A 134 5.52 -18.83 9.26
N ALA A 135 6.10 -17.85 8.56
CA ALA A 135 6.67 -18.02 7.21
C ALA A 135 8.11 -18.57 7.23
N GLY A 136 8.67 -18.84 8.41
CA GLY A 136 10.05 -19.32 8.57
C GLY A 136 11.10 -18.22 8.54
N LEU A 137 10.70 -16.95 8.75
CA LEU A 137 11.62 -15.83 8.90
C LEU A 137 11.81 -15.49 10.37
N GLU A 138 13.04 -15.26 10.80
CA GLU A 138 13.35 -14.76 12.14
C GLU A 138 13.51 -13.24 12.10
N PRO A 139 12.64 -12.45 12.76
CA PRO A 139 12.84 -11.00 12.88
C PRO A 139 14.02 -10.70 13.81
N VAL A 140 15.04 -10.00 13.31
CA VAL A 140 16.30 -9.74 14.03
C VAL A 140 16.38 -8.31 14.55
N GLN A 141 16.13 -7.33 13.69
CA GLN A 141 16.27 -5.92 14.06
C GLN A 141 15.26 -5.03 13.34
N TYR A 142 14.63 -4.12 14.08
CA TYR A 142 13.82 -3.07 13.49
C TYR A 142 14.69 -2.01 12.81
N LEU A 143 14.26 -1.59 11.62
CA LEU A 143 14.79 -0.46 10.87
C LEU A 143 13.64 0.49 10.50
N HIS A 144 13.82 1.78 10.79
CA HIS A 144 12.82 2.78 10.45
C HIS A 144 12.85 3.14 8.94
N PRO A 145 11.69 3.41 8.30
CA PRO A 145 10.33 3.18 8.78
C PRO A 145 9.84 1.76 8.46
N PHE A 146 9.02 1.20 9.36
CA PHE A 146 8.20 0.02 9.12
C PHE A 146 8.95 -1.17 8.48
N THR A 147 10.22 -1.35 8.80
CA THR A 147 11.07 -2.36 8.17
C THR A 147 11.73 -3.22 9.22
N TYR A 148 11.92 -4.50 8.92
CA TYR A 148 12.72 -5.39 9.74
C TYR A 148 13.83 -6.01 8.90
N VAL A 149 15.01 -6.09 9.49
CA VAL A 149 16.02 -7.08 9.14
C VAL A 149 15.53 -8.43 9.64
N VAL A 150 15.48 -9.40 8.74
CA VAL A 150 15.05 -10.77 9.03
C VAL A 150 16.13 -11.75 8.58
N TRP A 151 16.22 -12.89 9.26
CA TRP A 151 17.04 -14.02 8.85
C TRP A 151 16.17 -15.12 8.25
N GLY A 152 16.57 -15.69 7.12
CA GLY A 152 15.94 -16.86 6.53
C GLY A 152 16.09 -16.98 5.01
N SER A 153 15.48 -18.01 4.44
CA SER A 153 15.62 -18.37 3.03
C SER A 153 14.83 -17.46 2.07
N GLY A 154 15.19 -17.53 0.78
CA GLY A 154 14.43 -16.87 -0.30
C GLY A 154 12.99 -17.40 -0.41
N ALA A 155 12.77 -18.69 -0.16
CA ALA A 155 11.44 -19.31 -0.14
C ALA A 155 10.55 -18.80 1.01
N SER A 156 11.14 -18.62 2.20
CA SER A 156 10.46 -18.01 3.35
C SER A 156 10.09 -16.55 3.07
N LEU A 157 10.99 -15.80 2.42
CA LEU A 157 10.71 -14.42 1.99
C LEU A 157 9.56 -14.36 0.97
N ALA A 158 9.58 -15.24 -0.04
CA ALA A 158 8.50 -15.34 -1.03
C ALA A 158 7.14 -15.65 -0.38
N THR A 159 7.13 -16.50 0.65
CA THR A 159 5.93 -16.79 1.45
C THR A 159 5.45 -15.57 2.23
N ALA A 160 6.36 -14.85 2.90
CA ALA A 160 6.02 -13.65 3.65
C ALA A 160 5.49 -12.52 2.74
N ARG A 161 6.01 -12.38 1.52
CA ARG A 161 5.59 -11.38 0.55
C ARG A 161 4.13 -11.50 0.12
N GLN A 162 3.51 -12.67 0.28
CA GLN A 162 2.09 -12.88 -0.02
C GLN A 162 1.15 -12.31 1.05
N ARG A 163 1.67 -11.82 2.18
CA ARG A 163 0.86 -11.26 3.26
C ARG A 163 0.44 -9.83 2.94
N ASP A 164 -0.82 -9.50 3.20
CA ASP A 164 -1.39 -8.18 2.92
C ASP A 164 -0.64 -7.02 3.62
N ALA A 165 -0.09 -7.26 4.81
CA ALA A 165 0.66 -6.27 5.57
C ALA A 165 2.05 -5.96 4.97
N VAL A 166 2.62 -6.87 4.18
CA VAL A 166 3.94 -6.70 3.57
C VAL A 166 3.83 -5.80 2.34
N ARG A 167 4.72 -4.82 2.29
CA ARG A 167 4.84 -3.83 1.21
C ARG A 167 5.91 -4.25 0.21
N TRP A 168 7.08 -4.66 0.71
CA TRP A 168 8.26 -5.01 -0.09
C TRP A 168 9.06 -6.11 0.60
#